data_AF-A0A969EIE7-F1
#
_entry.id   AF-A0A969EIE7-F1
#
_cell.length_a   1.000
_cell.length_b   1.000
_cell.length_c   1.000
_cell.angle_alpha   90.00
_cell.angle_beta   90.00
_cell.angle_gamma   90.00
#
_symmetry.space_group_name_H-M   'P 1'
#
loop_
_entity.id
_entity.type
_entity.pdbx_description
1 polymer ?
#
loop_
_entity_poly.entity_id
_entity_poly.type
_entity_poly.pdbx_seq_one_letter_code
_entity_poly.pdbx_strand_id
1 'polypeptide(L)'
;MRLFILLAVFFASGLNFASAQKFGYIDSDFILAKMPDYAKAQEEIDRLSATWQKEIEEMQKKVEGMYNAFQAEQVLLTEEMKQERLDDLAKKENELKEYQKKVFGFGGLFLKLKRLKLNTF
;
A
#
# COMPACT_ATOMS: atom_id res chain seq x y z
N MET A 1 6.53 -15.03 -59.18
CA MET A 1 5.37 -15.74 -58.60
C MET A 1 5.70 -16.84 -57.58
N ARG A 2 6.86 -17.52 -57.63
CA ARG A 2 7.20 -18.59 -56.66
C ARG A 2 7.43 -18.11 -55.21
N LEU A 3 7.98 -16.90 -55.02
CA LEU A 3 8.26 -16.36 -53.68
C LEU A 3 7.00 -15.92 -52.92
N PHE A 4 5.98 -15.44 -53.64
CA PHE A 4 4.69 -15.06 -53.05
C PHE A 4 3.89 -16.26 -52.51
N ILE A 5 4.03 -17.43 -53.14
CA ILE A 5 3.37 -18.66 -52.71
C ILE A 5 4.00 -19.18 -51.41
N LEU A 6 5.32 -19.09 -51.26
CA LEU A 6 6.01 -19.49 -50.03
C LEU A 6 5.66 -18.58 -48.84
N LEU A 7 5.50 -17.27 -49.08
CA LEU A 7 5.08 -16.33 -48.05
C LEU A 7 3.63 -16.55 -47.59
N ALA A 8 2.74 -16.91 -48.52
CA ALA A 8 1.34 -17.21 -48.23
C ALA A 8 1.16 -18.51 -47.42
N VAL A 9 1.98 -19.53 -47.69
CA VAL A 9 1.98 -20.79 -46.92
C VAL A 9 2.48 -20.58 -45.49
N PHE A 10 3.49 -19.72 -45.30
CA PHE A 10 3.99 -19.39 -43.97
C PHE A 10 2.96 -18.64 -43.11
N PHE A 11 2.15 -17.77 -43.74
CA PHE A 11 1.07 -17.05 -43.06
C PHE A 11 -0.12 -17.95 -42.70
N ALA A 12 -0.41 -18.99 -43.50
CA ALA A 12 -1.50 -19.93 -43.25
C ALA A 12 -1.22 -20.90 -42.08
N SER A 13 0.05 -21.19 -41.78
CA SER A 13 0.45 -22.06 -40.66
C SER A 13 0.37 -21.41 -39.27
N GLY A 14 0.10 -20.10 -39.17
CA GLY A 14 0.09 -19.36 -37.90
C GLY A 14 -1.18 -19.49 -37.05
N LEU A 15 -2.25 -20.13 -37.55
CA LEU A 15 -3.58 -20.06 -36.91
C LEU A 15 -3.89 -21.18 -35.90
N ASN A 16 -2.96 -22.09 -35.60
CA ASN A 16 -3.23 -23.26 -34.73
C ASN A 16 -2.58 -23.22 -33.33
N PHE A 17 -2.01 -22.10 -32.89
CA PHE A 17 -1.40 -21.96 -31.55
C PHE A 17 -2.36 -21.43 -30.46
N ALA A 18 -3.67 -21.57 -30.63
CA ALA A 18 -4.67 -21.07 -29.68
C ALA A 18 -5.39 -22.18 -28.87
N SER A 19 -4.73 -23.30 -28.61
CA SER A 19 -5.27 -24.37 -27.75
C SER A 19 -4.43 -24.56 -26.49
N ALA A 20 -5.03 -24.17 -25.35
CA ALA A 20 -4.78 -24.68 -24.01
C ALA A 20 -3.41 -24.39 -23.35
N GLN A 21 -3.11 -23.11 -23.11
CA GLN A 21 -2.48 -22.79 -21.82
C GLN A 21 -3.55 -23.02 -20.75
N LYS A 22 -3.52 -24.17 -20.07
CA LYS A 22 -4.33 -24.38 -18.88
C LYS A 22 -3.89 -23.34 -17.85
N PHE A 23 -4.58 -22.20 -17.79
CA PHE A 23 -4.55 -21.32 -16.63
C PHE A 23 -5.25 -22.05 -15.50
N GLY A 24 -4.50 -22.87 -14.78
CA GLY A 24 -4.83 -23.15 -13.39
C GLY A 24 -4.51 -21.88 -12.62
N TYR A 25 -5.53 -21.16 -12.14
CA TYR A 25 -5.32 -20.28 -11.01
C TYR A 25 -4.92 -21.19 -9.85
N ILE A 26 -3.61 -21.27 -9.59
CA ILE A 26 -3.15 -21.75 -8.30
C ILE A 26 -3.52 -20.62 -7.36
N ASP A 27 -4.57 -20.84 -6.57
CA ASP A 27 -4.82 -20.05 -5.39
C ASP A 27 -3.65 -20.31 -4.44
N SER A 28 -2.57 -19.55 -4.61
CA SER A 28 -1.38 -19.65 -3.79
C SER A 28 -1.73 -19.40 -2.32
N ASP A 29 -2.78 -18.61 -2.04
CA ASP A 29 -3.27 -18.37 -0.68
C ASP A 29 -3.79 -19.68 -0.06
N PHE A 30 -4.44 -20.56 -0.83
CA PHE A 30 -4.92 -21.86 -0.36
C PHE A 30 -3.79 -22.87 -0.05
N ILE A 31 -2.70 -22.86 -0.82
CA ILE A 31 -1.55 -23.76 -0.58
C ILE A 31 -0.68 -23.25 0.57
N LEU A 32 -0.45 -21.94 0.65
CA LEU A 32 0.38 -21.30 1.69
C LEU A 32 -0.34 -21.29 3.06
N ALA A 33 -1.67 -21.13 3.11
CA ALA A 33 -2.45 -21.20 4.34
C ALA A 33 -2.37 -22.56 5.08
N LYS A 34 -1.94 -23.63 4.40
CA LYS A 34 -1.74 -24.95 5.01
C LYS A 34 -0.37 -25.14 5.67
N MET A 35 0.55 -24.18 5.54
CA MET A 35 1.84 -24.22 6.25
C MET A 35 1.74 -23.40 7.55
N PRO A 36 1.94 -24.01 8.73
CA PRO A 36 1.77 -23.32 10.01
C PRO A 36 2.74 -22.13 10.21
N ASP A 37 3.89 -22.15 9.54
CA ASP A 37 4.86 -21.04 9.63
C ASP A 37 4.49 -19.83 8.77
N TYR A 38 3.79 -20.05 7.65
CA TYR A 38 3.20 -18.96 6.85
C TYR A 38 2.08 -18.26 7.63
N ALA A 39 1.21 -19.03 8.30
CA ALA A 39 0.14 -18.48 9.13
C ALA A 39 0.68 -17.59 10.26
N LYS A 40 1.76 -18.01 10.94
CA LYS A 40 2.42 -17.19 11.97
C LYS A 40 3.03 -15.89 11.40
N ALA A 41 3.68 -15.98 10.25
CA ALA A 41 4.24 -14.81 9.58
C ALA A 41 3.15 -13.81 9.16
N GLN A 42 2.00 -14.31 8.71
CA GLN A 42 0.83 -13.49 8.38
C GLN A 42 0.23 -12.83 9.63
N GLU A 43 0.07 -13.57 10.73
CA GLU A 43 -0.42 -13.01 12.00
C GLU A 43 0.47 -11.88 12.54
N GLU A 44 1.79 -12.02 12.43
CA GLU A 44 2.75 -10.97 12.82
C GLU A 44 2.63 -9.72 11.95
N ILE A 45 2.45 -9.90 10.63
CA ILE A 45 2.18 -8.80 9.69
C ILE A 45 0.89 -8.07 10.06
N ASP A 46 -0.18 -8.81 10.36
CA ASP A 46 -1.49 -8.24 10.70
C ASP A 46 -1.43 -7.47 12.02
N ARG A 47 -0.75 -8.01 13.03
CA ARG A 47 -0.54 -7.35 14.33
C ARG A 47 0.22 -6.02 14.18
N LEU A 48 1.32 -6.02 13.43
CA LEU A 48 2.12 -4.81 13.20
C LEU A 48 1.34 -3.77 12.39
N SER A 49 0.58 -4.23 11.39
CA SER A 49 -0.30 -3.37 10.60
C SER A 49 -1.39 -2.71 11.45
N ALA A 50 -2.02 -3.46 12.34
CA ALA A 50 -3.00 -2.93 13.29
C ALA A 50 -2.38 -1.89 14.24
N THR A 51 -1.13 -2.10 14.66
CA THR A 51 -0.41 -1.14 15.51
C THR A 51 -0.18 0.17 14.79
N TRP A 52 0.35 0.14 13.56
CA TRP A 52 0.57 1.35 12.78
C TRP A 52 -0.73 2.07 12.43
N GLN A 53 -1.80 1.32 12.14
CA GLN A 53 -3.12 1.89 11.90
C GLN A 53 -3.63 2.67 13.13
N LYS A 54 -3.47 2.09 14.33
CA LYS A 54 -3.84 2.75 15.58
C LYS A 54 -3.03 4.01 15.83
N GLU A 55 -1.72 3.99 15.58
CA GLU A 55 -0.85 5.16 15.72
C GLU A 55 -1.26 6.30 14.77
N ILE A 56 -1.60 5.97 13.52
CA ILE A 56 -2.12 6.94 12.55
C ILE A 56 -3.44 7.56 13.05
N GLU A 57 -4.37 6.75 13.55
CA GLU A 57 -5.64 7.24 14.10
C GLU A 57 -5.43 8.14 15.33
N GLU A 58 -4.51 7.80 16.22
CA GLU A 58 -4.17 8.64 17.37
C GLU A 58 -3.55 9.98 16.94
N MET A 59 -2.68 9.98 15.93
CA MET A 59 -2.11 11.19 15.35
C MET A 59 -3.19 12.05 14.68
N GLN A 60 -4.10 11.44 13.91
CA GLN A 60 -5.24 12.13 13.29
C GLN A 60 -6.13 12.82 14.33
N LYS A 61 -6.51 12.11 15.40
CA LYS A 61 -7.32 12.67 16.49
C LYS A 61 -6.63 13.85 17.18
N LYS A 62 -5.30 13.80 17.32
CA LYS A 62 -4.53 14.93 17.86
C LYS A 62 -4.61 16.15 16.95
N VAL A 63 -4.42 15.98 15.64
CA VAL A 63 -4.53 17.08 14.67
C VAL A 63 -5.93 17.67 14.67
N GLU A 64 -6.96 16.82 14.64
CA GLU A 64 -8.37 17.25 14.70
C GLU A 64 -8.67 18.02 16.00
N GLY A 65 -8.17 17.53 17.14
CA GLY A 65 -8.28 18.23 18.42
C GLY A 65 -7.61 19.60 18.42
N MET A 66 -6.42 19.71 17.83
CA MET A 66 -5.71 21.00 17.67
C MET A 66 -6.49 21.95 16.76
N TYR A 67 -7.05 21.45 15.67
CA TYR A 67 -7.88 22.24 14.76
C TYR A 67 -9.13 22.77 15.46
N ASN A 68 -9.84 21.91 16.20
CA ASN A 68 -11.04 22.28 16.94
C ASN A 68 -10.74 23.33 18.03
N ALA A 69 -9.62 23.16 18.76
CA ALA A 69 -9.16 24.14 19.74
C ALA A 69 -8.84 25.49 19.08
N PHE A 70 -8.13 25.47 17.94
CA PHE A 70 -7.86 26.68 17.17
C PHE A 70 -9.16 27.38 16.73
N GLN A 71 -10.15 26.65 16.20
CA GLN A 71 -11.42 27.23 15.79
C GLN A 71 -12.20 27.88 16.94
N ALA A 72 -12.13 27.29 18.14
CA ALA A 72 -12.79 27.84 19.34
C ALA A 72 -12.08 29.09 19.89
N GLU A 73 -10.74 29.12 19.81
CA GLU A 73 -9.93 30.18 20.42
C GLU A 73 -9.57 31.30 19.44
N GLN A 74 -9.65 31.10 18.11
CA GLN A 74 -9.13 32.03 17.09
C GLN A 74 -9.65 33.47 17.20
N VAL A 75 -10.86 33.68 17.73
CA VAL A 75 -11.44 35.03 17.92
C VAL A 75 -10.71 35.80 19.03
N LEU A 76 -10.07 35.10 19.95
CA LEU A 76 -9.32 35.65 21.08
C LEU A 76 -7.81 35.82 20.77
N LEU A 77 -7.34 35.28 19.65
CA LEU A 77 -5.93 35.26 19.28
C LEU A 77 -5.54 36.49 18.45
N THR A 78 -4.32 37.00 18.68
CA THR A 78 -3.70 37.98 17.76
C THR A 78 -3.31 37.30 16.45
N GLU A 79 -3.00 38.10 15.43
CA GLU A 79 -2.64 37.55 14.12
C GLU A 79 -1.35 36.72 14.16
N GLU A 80 -0.36 37.14 14.96
CA GLU A 80 0.87 36.38 15.16
C GLU A 80 0.60 35.02 15.83
N MET A 81 -0.24 34.99 16.87
CA MET A 81 -0.61 33.76 17.56
C MET A 81 -1.39 32.81 16.65
N LYS A 82 -2.25 33.33 15.78
CA LYS A 82 -2.96 32.51 14.79
C LYS A 82 -1.99 31.86 13.82
N GLN A 83 -1.03 32.63 13.30
CA GLN A 83 -0.05 32.12 12.37
C GLN A 83 0.79 31.00 13.01
N GLU A 84 1.25 31.18 14.25
CA GLU A 84 1.99 30.14 14.98
C GLU A 84 1.17 28.85 15.12
N ARG A 85 -0.12 28.97 15.49
CA ARG A 85 -1.01 27.80 15.63
C ARG A 85 -1.27 27.10 14.30
N LEU A 86 -1.41 27.85 13.20
CA LEU A 86 -1.57 27.29 11.86
C LEU A 86 -0.30 26.58 11.38
N ASP A 87 0.86 27.14 11.66
CA ASP A 87 2.16 26.53 11.32
C ASP A 87 2.36 25.22 12.10
N ASP A 88 2.03 25.21 13.39
CA ASP A 88 2.05 24.00 14.22
C ASP A 88 1.08 22.93 13.71
N LEU A 89 -0.12 23.33 13.30
CA LEU A 89 -1.10 22.42 12.70
C LEU A 89 -0.59 21.83 11.40
N ALA A 90 -0.05 22.66 10.50
CA ALA A 90 0.53 22.24 9.23
C ALA A 90 1.72 21.29 9.44
N LYS A 91 2.55 21.56 10.44
CA LYS A 91 3.67 20.68 10.82
C LYS A 91 3.15 19.31 11.26
N LYS A 92 2.12 19.26 12.11
CA LYS A 92 1.54 17.99 12.59
C LYS A 92 0.85 17.21 11.47
N GLU A 93 0.18 17.88 10.54
CA GLU A 93 -0.37 17.25 9.34
C GLU A 93 0.71 16.65 8.44
N ASN A 94 1.82 17.36 8.26
CA ASN A 94 2.95 16.86 7.49
C ASN A 94 3.60 15.64 8.16
N GLU A 95 3.82 15.69 9.48
CA GLU A 95 4.33 14.54 10.25
C GLU A 95 3.43 13.32 10.08
N LEU A 96 2.11 13.49 10.12
CA LEU A 96 1.14 12.41 9.88
C LEU A 96 1.26 11.84 8.46
N LYS A 97 1.29 12.70 7.43
CA LYS A 97 1.41 12.28 6.02
C LYS A 97 2.73 11.53 5.77
N GLU A 98 3.83 12.02 6.34
CA GLU A 98 5.13 11.38 6.25
C GLU A 98 5.14 10.03 6.96
N TYR A 99 4.52 9.93 8.13
CA TYR A 99 4.39 8.68 8.86
C TYR A 99 3.60 7.64 8.06
N GLN A 100 2.44 8.03 7.53
CA GLN A 100 1.61 7.17 6.70
C GLN A 100 2.36 6.71 5.44
N LYS A 101 3.10 7.61 4.78
CA LYS A 101 3.94 7.26 3.61
C LYS A 101 5.10 6.34 4.00
N LYS A 102 5.72 6.52 5.16
CA LYS A 102 6.82 5.67 5.65
C LYS A 102 6.33 4.25 5.92
N VAL A 103 5.13 4.10 6.47
CA VAL A 103 4.55 2.79 6.78
C VAL A 103 3.96 2.12 5.53
N PHE A 104 3.05 2.81 4.84
CA PHE A 104 2.20 2.25 3.78
C PHE A 104 2.53 2.74 2.36
N GLY A 105 3.52 3.61 2.20
CA GLY A 105 3.95 4.11 0.89
C GLY A 105 4.73 3.06 0.07
N PHE A 106 5.10 3.45 -1.15
CA PHE A 106 5.89 2.60 -2.05
C PHE A 106 7.26 2.28 -1.43
N GLY A 107 7.56 0.99 -1.28
CA GLY A 107 8.76 0.53 -0.57
C GLY A 107 8.74 0.77 0.95
N GLY A 108 7.60 1.15 1.52
CA GLY A 108 7.41 1.39 2.95
C GLY A 108 7.60 0.14 3.81
N LEU A 109 7.56 0.34 5.13
CA LEU A 109 7.79 -0.71 6.13
C LEU A 109 6.87 -1.92 5.94
N PHE A 110 5.60 -1.70 5.61
CA PHE A 110 4.64 -2.76 5.38
C PHE A 110 5.03 -3.67 4.21
N LEU A 111 5.36 -3.09 3.05
CA LEU A 111 5.78 -3.86 1.87
C LEU A 111 7.11 -4.57 2.09
N LYS A 112 8.04 -3.94 2.82
CA LYS A 112 9.32 -4.54 3.19
C LYS A 112 9.13 -5.74 4.12
N LEU A 113 8.29 -5.60 5.13
CA LEU A 113 7.96 -6.66 6.09
C LEU A 113 7.29 -7.84 5.37
N LYS A 114 6.27 -7.56 4.55
CA LYS A 114 5.57 -8.58 3.75
C LYS A 114 6.56 -9.34 2.86
N ARG A 115 7.45 -8.64 2.15
CA ARG A 115 8.47 -9.30 1.31
C ARG A 115 9.45 -10.15 2.12
N LEU A 116 9.96 -9.63 3.24
CA LEU A 116 10.95 -10.34 4.06
C LEU A 116 10.37 -11.64 4.62
N LYS A 117 9.18 -11.56 5.23
CA LYS A 117 8.54 -12.69 5.89
C LYS A 117 8.05 -13.74 4.90
N LEU A 118 7.58 -13.32 3.73
CA LEU A 118 7.12 -14.24 2.68
C LEU A 118 8.24 -14.90 1.88
N ASN A 119 9.41 -14.25 1.72
CA ASN A 119 10.57 -14.84 1.04
C ASN A 119 11.37 -15.83 1.92
N THR A 120 10.98 -16.00 3.19
CA THR A 120 11.62 -16.95 4.11
C THR A 120 11.02 -18.37 3.96
N PHE A 121 9.98 -18.51 3.13
CA PHE A 121 9.30 -19.74 2.76
C PHE A 121 9.39 -19.97 1.25
#